data_AF-A0A5J6P515-F1
#
_entry.id   AF-A0A5J6P515-F1
#
_cell.length_a   1.000
_cell.length_b   1.000
_cell.length_c   1.000
_cell.angle_alpha   90.00
_cell.angle_beta   90.00
_cell.angle_gamma   90.00
#
_symmetry.space_group_name_H-M   'P 1'
#
loop_
_entity.id
_entity.type
_entity.pdbx_description
1 polymer ?
#
loop_
_entity_poly.entity_id
_entity_poly.type
_entity_poly.pdbx_seq_one_letter_code
_entity_poly.pdbx_strand_id
1 'polypeptide(L)'
;MANNLFDAYIKGPNDIKQAKIQILIACGLVGFTILITAGMYIFSLASVLEGELGELLDDPTIPITLALMAVFGYFTYKEKIWAAAILLINHLLDTLVLVSGASFSFGALTLIKLVIYIGAIRAIIYIHKQSKLKEQQA
;
A
#
# COMPACT_ATOMS: atom_id res chain seq x y z
N MET A 1 -7.31 -7.71 -25.99
CA MET A 1 -6.91 -6.29 -25.86
C MET A 1 -6.10 -6.13 -24.59
N ALA A 2 -4.78 -6.33 -24.68
CA ALA A 2 -3.87 -6.08 -23.58
C ALA A 2 -3.47 -4.61 -23.60
N ASN A 3 -4.31 -3.74 -23.03
CA ASN A 3 -3.81 -2.43 -22.63
C ASN A 3 -2.82 -2.70 -21.49
N ASN A 4 -1.53 -2.45 -21.76
CA ASN A 4 -0.44 -2.73 -20.83
C ASN A 4 -0.76 -2.14 -19.45
N LEU A 5 -0.84 -2.98 -18.41
CA LEU A 5 -1.10 -2.57 -17.03
C LEU A 5 -0.18 -1.43 -16.59
N PHE A 6 1.06 -1.42 -17.10
CA PHE A 6 2.04 -0.38 -16.87
C PHE A 6 1.61 1.00 -17.42
N ASP A 7 1.05 1.04 -18.63
CA ASP A 7 0.55 2.28 -19.24
C ASP A 7 -0.67 2.80 -18.46
N ALA A 8 -1.51 1.89 -17.92
CA ALA A 8 -2.64 2.24 -17.06
C ALA A 8 -2.20 2.83 -15.70
N TYR A 9 -1.04 2.48 -15.17
CA TYR A 9 -0.48 3.12 -13.97
C TYR A 9 0.03 4.54 -14.26
N ILE A 10 0.61 4.76 -15.44
CA ILE A 10 1.17 6.07 -15.83
C ILE A 10 0.07 7.05 -16.28
N LYS A 11 -0.81 6.61 -17.19
CA LYS A 11 -1.86 7.45 -17.79
C LYS A 11 -3.18 7.44 -17.02
N GLY A 12 -3.37 6.47 -16.12
CA GLY A 12 -4.63 6.22 -15.42
C GLY A 12 -5.46 5.12 -16.10
N PRO A 13 -6.45 4.55 -15.39
CA PRO A 13 -7.24 3.44 -15.90
C PRO A 13 -8.24 3.90 -16.97
N ASN A 14 -8.35 3.09 -18.03
CA ASN A 14 -9.27 3.36 -19.15
C ASN A 14 -10.64 2.67 -18.97
N ASP A 15 -10.74 1.68 -18.08
CA ASP A 15 -11.96 0.94 -17.79
C ASP A 15 -12.06 0.53 -16.31
N ILE A 16 -13.28 0.18 -15.87
CA ILE A 16 -13.57 -0.19 -14.48
C ILE A 16 -12.84 -1.47 -14.07
N LYS A 17 -12.60 -2.43 -14.98
CA LYS A 17 -11.89 -3.67 -14.62
C LYS A 17 -10.42 -3.36 -14.33
N GLN A 18 -9.76 -2.53 -15.16
CA GLN A 18 -8.40 -2.06 -14.88
C GLN A 18 -8.30 -1.27 -13.57
N ALA A 19 -9.26 -0.38 -13.30
CA ALA A 19 -9.29 0.36 -12.03
C ALA A 19 -9.35 -0.59 -10.82
N LYS A 20 -10.22 -1.61 -10.87
CA LYS A 20 -10.31 -2.62 -9.81
C LYS A 20 -9.03 -3.44 -9.66
N ILE A 21 -8.36 -3.79 -10.76
CA ILE A 21 -7.07 -4.49 -10.72
C ILE A 21 -5.99 -3.64 -10.04
N GLN A 22 -5.92 -2.34 -10.32
CA GLN A 22 -4.95 -1.44 -9.66
C GLN A 22 -5.19 -1.35 -8.14
N ILE A 23 -6.46 -1.26 -7.71
CA ILE A 23 -6.82 -1.27 -6.29
C ILE A 23 -6.43 -2.61 -5.64
N LEU A 24 -6.69 -3.74 -6.31
CA LEU A 24 -6.32 -5.07 -5.81
C LEU A 24 -4.81 -5.23 -5.67
N ILE A 25 -4.02 -4.74 -6.64
CA ILE A 25 -2.55 -4.76 -6.57
C ILE A 25 -2.06 -3.95 -5.38
N ALA A 26 -2.61 -2.75 -5.15
CA ALA A 26 -2.25 -1.94 -3.99
C ALA A 26 -2.63 -2.62 -2.66
N CYS A 27 -3.81 -3.24 -2.58
CA CYS A 27 -4.21 -4.00 -1.39
C CYS A 27 -3.33 -5.24 -1.18
N GLY A 28 -2.96 -5.93 -2.25
CA GLY A 28 -2.04 -7.07 -2.20
C GLY A 28 -0.65 -6.67 -1.72
N LEU A 29 -0.16 -5.49 -2.13
CA LEU A 29 1.09 -4.92 -1.65
C LEU A 29 1.04 -4.58 -0.16
N VAL A 30 -0.08 -4.03 0.33
CA VAL A 30 -0.30 -3.80 1.78
C VAL A 30 -0.25 -5.13 2.53
N GLY A 31 -1.00 -6.14 2.07
CA GLY A 31 -1.01 -7.48 2.68
C GLY A 31 0.37 -8.13 2.70
N PHE A 32 1.12 -8.04 1.60
CA PHE A 32 2.49 -8.54 1.52
C PHE A 32 3.42 -7.83 2.51
N THR A 33 3.28 -6.51 2.65
CA THR A 33 4.08 -5.73 3.61
C THR A 33 3.75 -6.14 5.05
N ILE A 34 2.46 -6.31 5.38
CA ILE A 34 2.01 -6.81 6.68
C ILE A 34 2.61 -8.18 6.98
N LEU A 35 2.59 -9.11 6.02
CA LEU A 35 3.11 -10.47 6.21
C LEU A 35 4.61 -10.47 6.48
N ILE A 36 5.40 -9.68 5.74
CA ILE A 36 6.85 -9.57 5.97
C ILE A 36 7.12 -9.00 7.36
N THR A 37 6.49 -7.86 7.70
CA THR A 37 6.73 -7.18 8.96
C THR A 37 6.26 -8.03 10.15
N ALA A 38 5.11 -8.69 10.05
CA ALA A 38 4.64 -9.64 11.06
C ALA A 38 5.57 -10.85 11.20
N GLY A 39 6.07 -11.39 10.09
CA GLY A 39 7.04 -12.49 10.09
C GLY A 39 8.35 -12.10 10.78
N MET A 40 8.88 -10.92 10.48
CA MET A 40 10.07 -10.38 11.16
C MET A 40 9.82 -10.15 12.66
N TYR A 41 8.64 -9.64 13.02
CA TYR A 41 8.26 -9.43 14.42
C TYR A 41 8.16 -10.76 15.19
N ILE A 42 7.53 -11.78 14.61
CA ILE A 42 7.45 -13.13 15.21
C ILE A 42 8.84 -13.77 15.32
N PHE A 43 9.68 -13.62 14.30
CA PHE A 43 11.05 -14.13 14.33
C PHE A 43 11.87 -13.44 15.45
N SER A 44 11.72 -12.12 15.61
CA SER A 44 12.35 -11.39 16.71
C SER A 44 11.81 -11.80 18.09
N LEU A 45 10.53 -12.17 18.20
CA LEU A 45 9.98 -12.74 19.44
C LEU A 45 10.62 -14.10 19.75
N ALA A 46 10.81 -14.94 18.74
CA ALA A 46 11.44 -16.24 18.89
C ALA A 46 12.92 -16.13 19.30
N SER A 47 13.70 -15.22 18.68
CA SER A 47 15.11 -15.02 19.03
C SER A 47 15.32 -14.52 20.47
N VAL A 48 14.38 -13.71 20.98
CA VAL A 48 14.41 -13.27 22.39
C VAL A 48 14.09 -14.40 23.35
N LEU A 49 13.16 -15.29 22.99
CA LEU A 49 12.88 -16.50 23.77
C LEU A 49 14.09 -17.47 23.80
N GLU A 50 14.95 -17.41 22.79
CA GLU A 50 16.21 -18.17 22.70
C GLU A 50 17.40 -17.49 23.40
N GLY A 51 17.22 -16.30 23.99
CA GLY A 51 18.24 -15.60 24.78
C GLY A 51 19.17 -14.69 23.99
N GLU A 52 18.92 -14.47 22.69
CA GLU A 52 19.59 -13.45 21.90
C GLU A 52 18.85 -12.10 22.06
N LEU A 53 19.60 -11.03 22.37
CA LEU A 53 19.07 -9.71 22.70
C LEU A 53 18.38 -9.07 21.47
N GLY A 54 17.10 -9.37 21.25
CA GLY A 54 16.31 -8.81 20.17
C GLY A 54 15.86 -7.39 20.47
N GLU A 55 16.61 -6.40 19.98
CA GLU A 55 16.29 -4.96 20.07
C GLU A 55 14.97 -4.57 19.34
N LEU A 56 14.34 -5.46 18.57
CA LEU A 56 13.09 -5.18 17.85
C LEU A 56 11.82 -5.29 18.71
N LEU A 57 11.91 -5.80 19.94
CA LEU A 57 10.74 -6.07 20.79
C LEU A 57 10.26 -4.90 21.64
N ASP A 58 11.08 -3.87 21.83
CA ASP A 58 10.75 -2.79 22.75
C ASP A 58 9.81 -1.74 22.15
N ASP A 59 9.44 -1.87 20.87
CA ASP A 59 8.53 -0.93 20.22
C ASP A 59 7.08 -1.47 20.16
N PRO A 60 6.20 -1.07 21.12
CA PRO A 60 4.79 -1.45 21.11
C PRO A 60 4.01 -0.86 19.91
N THR A 61 4.63 0.03 19.12
CA THR A 61 3.98 0.64 17.96
C THR A 61 3.93 -0.28 16.73
N ILE A 62 4.75 -1.35 16.68
CA ILE A 62 4.76 -2.31 15.55
C ILE A 62 3.40 -2.98 15.34
N PRO A 63 2.77 -3.65 16.33
CA PRO A 63 1.46 -4.27 16.16
C PRO A 63 0.35 -3.25 15.85
N ILE A 64 0.44 -2.04 16.42
CA ILE A 64 -0.50 -0.94 16.14
C ILE A 64 -0.40 -0.52 14.66
N THR A 65 0.83 -0.39 14.16
CA THR A 65 1.10 -0.04 12.76
C THR A 65 0.58 -1.11 11.81
N LEU A 66 0.80 -2.39 12.11
CA LEU A 66 0.25 -3.51 11.34
C LEU A 66 -1.28 -3.49 11.30
N ALA A 67 -1.93 -3.22 12.44
CA ALA A 67 -3.39 -3.11 12.52
C ALA A 67 -3.90 -1.93 11.68
N LEU A 68 -3.27 -0.76 11.76
CA LEU A 68 -3.62 0.42 10.97
C LEU A 68 -3.45 0.17 9.47
N MET A 69 -2.36 -0.49 9.06
CA MET A 69 -2.14 -0.86 7.66
C MET A 69 -3.24 -1.80 7.16
N ALA A 70 -3.66 -2.79 7.95
CA ALA A 70 -4.75 -3.69 7.60
C ALA A 70 -6.08 -2.93 7.45
N VAL A 71 -6.38 -2.02 8.38
CA VAL A 71 -7.59 -1.18 8.36
C VAL A 71 -7.62 -0.31 7.11
N PHE A 72 -6.54 0.42 6.82
CA PHE A 72 -6.49 1.27 5.63
C PHE A 72 -6.46 0.46 4.33
N GLY A 73 -5.85 -0.73 4.33
CA GLY A 73 -5.92 -1.67 3.21
C GLY A 73 -7.35 -2.11 2.93
N TYR A 74 -8.11 -2.46 3.97
CA TYR A 74 -9.54 -2.80 3.85
C TYR A 74 -10.37 -1.64 3.31
N PHE A 75 -10.18 -0.43 3.83
CA PHE A 75 -10.90 0.75 3.34
C PHE A 75 -10.50 1.12 1.90
N THR A 76 -9.25 0.90 1.51
CA THR A 76 -8.79 1.05 0.12
C THR A 76 -9.48 0.04 -0.80
N TYR A 77 -9.61 -1.22 -0.36
CA TYR A 77 -10.40 -2.23 -1.06
C TYR A 77 -11.88 -1.85 -1.20
N LYS A 78 -12.44 -1.17 -0.19
CA LYS A 78 -13.79 -0.56 -0.22
C LYS A 78 -13.87 0.76 -1.01
N GLU A 79 -12.88 1.03 -1.85
CA GLU A 79 -12.84 2.17 -2.76
C GLU A 79 -12.93 3.53 -2.02
N LYS A 80 -12.40 3.62 -0.79
CA LYS A 80 -12.34 4.88 -0.03
C LYS A 80 -11.05 5.64 -0.33
N ILE A 81 -11.17 6.78 -1.01
CA ILE A 81 -10.04 7.64 -1.41
C ILE A 81 -9.19 8.05 -0.21
N TRP A 82 -9.82 8.41 0.90
CA TRP A 82 -9.11 8.89 2.10
C TRP A 82 -8.16 7.84 2.66
N ALA A 83 -8.52 6.55 2.61
CA ALA A 83 -7.66 5.48 3.11
C ALA A 83 -6.44 5.25 2.21
N ALA A 84 -6.64 5.29 0.89
CA ALA A 84 -5.55 5.21 -0.09
C ALA A 84 -4.60 6.42 0.03
N ALA A 85 -5.13 7.61 0.31
CA ALA A 85 -4.34 8.81 0.54
C ALA A 85 -3.51 8.74 1.84
N ILE A 86 -4.09 8.23 2.93
CA ILE A 86 -3.35 8.02 4.18
C ILE A 86 -2.22 7.00 3.99
N LEU A 87 -2.48 5.88 3.29
CA LEU A 87 -1.43 4.91 2.97
C LEU A 87 -0.31 5.53 2.14
N LEU A 88 -0.64 6.37 1.14
CA LEU A 88 0.36 7.08 0.36
C LEU A 88 1.21 8.02 1.22
N ILE A 89 0.57 8.82 2.10
CA ILE A 89 1.28 9.75 2.99
C ILE A 89 2.20 9.00 3.95
N ASN A 90 1.69 7.95 4.59
CA ASN A 90 2.49 7.11 5.49
C ASN A 90 3.72 6.58 4.77
N HIS A 91 3.53 6.08 3.54
CA HIS A 91 4.63 5.54 2.76
C HIS A 91 5.64 6.59 2.29
N LEU A 92 5.17 7.82 2.07
CA LEU A 92 6.01 8.95 1.71
C LEU A 92 6.89 9.37 2.90
N LEU A 93 6.33 9.35 4.11
CA LEU A 93 7.09 9.56 5.36
C LEU A 93 8.12 8.45 5.58
N ASP A 94 7.72 7.19 5.45
CA ASP A 94 8.64 6.04 5.55
C ASP A 94 9.79 6.16 4.54
N THR A 95 9.48 6.59 3.31
CA THR A 95 10.47 6.78 2.25
C THR A 95 11.44 7.91 2.58
N LEU A 96 10.96 9.03 3.12
CA LEU A 96 11.84 10.13 3.54
C LEU A 96 12.81 9.70 4.65
N VAL A 97 12.32 8.91 5.61
CA VAL A 97 13.18 8.35 6.67
C VAL A 97 14.19 7.37 6.07
N LEU A 98 13.76 6.45 5.21
CA LEU A 98 14.64 5.44 4.60
C LEU A 98 15.68 6.03 3.64
N VAL A 99 15.33 7.04 2.84
CA VAL A 99 16.27 7.69 1.91
C VAL A 99 17.41 8.40 2.65
N SER A 100 17.20 8.79 3.91
CA SER A 100 18.25 9.40 4.74
C SER A 100 19.30 8.40 5.26
N GLY A 101 19.04 7.08 5.17
CA GLY A 101 19.93 6.05 5.73
C GLY A 101 20.14 4.78 4.90
N ALA A 102 19.41 4.58 3.79
CA ALA A 102 19.41 3.33 3.04
C ALA A 102 20.18 3.40 1.69
N SER A 103 20.75 2.27 1.30
CA SER A 103 21.41 2.07 0.00
C SER A 103 20.42 2.19 -1.18
N PHE A 104 20.94 2.58 -2.35
CA PHE A 104 20.18 2.92 -3.58
C PHE A 104 19.05 1.94 -3.94
N SER A 105 19.23 0.64 -3.67
CA SER A 105 18.26 -0.44 -3.92
C SER A 105 16.94 -0.27 -3.15
N PHE A 106 16.98 0.23 -1.92
CA PHE A 106 15.78 0.47 -1.09
C PHE A 106 14.96 1.68 -1.59
N GLY A 107 15.64 2.67 -2.19
CA GLY A 107 15.00 3.82 -2.83
C GLY A 107 14.17 3.44 -4.06
N ALA A 108 14.62 2.46 -4.86
CA ALA A 108 13.87 2.02 -6.04
C ALA A 108 12.56 1.28 -5.67
N LEU A 109 12.60 0.42 -4.65
CA LEU A 109 11.41 -0.30 -4.18
C LEU A 109 10.36 0.66 -3.59
N THR A 110 10.78 1.66 -2.83
CA THR A 110 9.87 2.67 -2.27
C THR A 110 9.20 3.51 -3.35
N LEU A 111 9.93 3.91 -4.40
CA LEU A 111 9.35 4.60 -5.57
C LEU A 111 8.29 3.75 -6.29
N ILE A 112 8.54 2.45 -6.48
CA ILE A 112 7.55 1.54 -7.09
C ILE A 112 6.27 1.49 -6.25
N LYS A 113 6.40 1.39 -4.92
CA LYS A 113 5.24 1.39 -4.01
C LYS A 113 4.46 2.70 -4.10
N LEU A 114 5.13 3.85 -4.18
CA LEU A 114 4.48 5.15 -4.38
C LEU A 114 3.67 5.20 -5.69
N VAL A 115 4.23 4.73 -6.81
CA VAL A 115 3.52 4.65 -8.10
C VAL A 115 2.27 3.77 -7.98
N ILE A 116 2.37 2.65 -7.26
CA ILE A 116 1.23 1.74 -7.05
C ILE A 116 0.11 2.43 -6.26
N TYR A 117 0.42 3.13 -5.17
CA TYR A 117 -0.58 3.83 -4.36
C TYR A 117 -1.20 5.03 -5.09
N ILE A 118 -0.41 5.79 -5.86
CA ILE A 118 -0.92 6.86 -6.73
C ILE A 118 -1.88 6.28 -7.78
N GLY A 119 -1.53 5.14 -8.37
CA GLY A 119 -2.40 4.40 -9.29
C GLY A 119 -3.72 4.01 -8.63
N ALA A 120 -3.69 3.46 -7.41
CA ALA A 120 -4.90 3.12 -6.66
C ALA A 120 -5.80 4.33 -6.38
N ILE A 121 -5.23 5.48 -6.02
CA ILE A 121 -6.00 6.73 -5.85
C ILE A 121 -6.68 7.14 -7.15
N ARG A 122 -5.94 7.14 -8.27
CA ARG A 122 -6.50 7.46 -9.61
C ARG A 122 -7.60 6.48 -10.00
N ALA A 123 -7.44 5.21 -9.69
CA ALA A 123 -8.45 4.17 -9.92
C ALA A 123 -9.73 4.40 -9.13
N ILE A 124 -9.63 4.72 -7.84
CA ILE A 124 -10.81 5.02 -7.02
C ILE A 124 -11.54 6.27 -7.53
N ILE A 125 -10.79 7.33 -7.89
CA ILE A 125 -11.37 8.54 -8.48
C ILE A 125 -12.12 8.22 -9.78
N TYR A 126 -11.52 7.40 -10.64
CA TYR A 126 -12.15 6.99 -11.90
C TYR A 126 -13.45 6.23 -11.66
N ILE A 127 -13.48 5.27 -10.73
CA ILE A 127 -14.69 4.51 -10.38
C ILE A 127 -15.79 5.43 -9.86
N HIS A 128 -15.49 6.34 -8.94
CA HIS A 128 -16.46 7.30 -8.44
C HIS A 128 -16.99 8.23 -9.52
N LYS A 129 -16.12 8.71 -10.44
CA LYS A 129 -16.54 9.54 -11.57
C LYS A 129 -17.52 8.80 -12.48
N GLN A 130 -17.23 7.53 -12.80
CA GLN A 130 -18.09 6.71 -13.64
C GLN A 130 -19.44 6.39 -12.96
N SER A 131 -19.46 6.17 -11.65
CA SER A 131 -20.71 5.95 -10.89
C SER A 131 -21.64 7.16 -10.98
N LYS A 132 -21.10 8.37 -10.75
CA LYS A 132 -21.88 9.61 -10.82
C LYS A 132 -22.44 9.89 -12.21
N LEU A 133 -21.67 9.58 -13.27
CA LEU A 133 -22.15 9.75 -14.64
C LEU A 133 -23.32 8.82 -14.97
N LYS A 134 -23.32 7.60 -14.44
CA LYS A 134 -24.43 6.66 -14.61
C LYS A 134 -25.69 7.10 -13.86
N GLU A 135 -25.55 7.64 -12.66
CA GLU A 135 -26.67 8.17 -11.87
C GLU A 135 -27.33 9.39 -12.54
N GLN A 136 -26.58 10.20 -13.29
CA GLN A 136 -27.12 11.35 -14.03
C GLN A 136 -27.80 10.98 -15.36
N GLN A 137 -27.62 9.73 -15.82
CA GLN A 137 -28.19 9.22 -17.07
C GLN A 137 -29.40 8.30 -16.86
N ALA A 138 -29.78 8.02 -15.60
CA ALA A 138 -30.93 7.23 -15.19
C ALA A 138 -32.05 8.15 -14.69
#